data_AF-A0A0G0YF60-F1
#
_entry.id   AF-A0A0G0YF60-F1
#
_cell.length_a   1.000
_cell.length_b   1.000
_cell.length_c   1.000
_cell.angle_alpha   90.00
_cell.angle_beta   90.00
_cell.angle_gamma   90.00
#
_symmetry.space_group_name_H-M   'P 1'
#
loop_
_entity.id
_entity.type
_entity.pdbx_description
1 polymer ?
#
loop_
_entity_poly.entity_id
_entity_poly.type
_entity_poly.pdbx_seq_one_letter_code
_entity_poly.pdbx_strand_id
1 'polypeptide(L)'
;MKLSVKDKFELWGESGPYSQVNLIWQDRVLDDSVSRTFVIVEVEINPFTFHLIKKNRDEFKSDVMINQLIDHAEYRGPKYGYVASAFEAWLNDESALGQAEIHRRYARETVIRMHKFVLEKLKE
;
A
#
# COMPACT_ATOMS: atom_id res chain seq x y z
N MET A 1 17.67 -15.17 5.45
CA MET A 1 17.58 -14.69 6.84
C MET A 1 16.73 -15.66 7.65
N LYS A 2 17.05 -15.93 8.92
CA LYS A 2 16.18 -16.79 9.76
C LYS A 2 15.01 -15.99 10.32
N LEU A 3 13.79 -16.30 9.86
CA LEU A 3 12.56 -15.66 10.33
C LEU A 3 12.13 -16.14 11.73
N SER A 4 11.70 -15.22 12.58
CA SER A 4 10.97 -15.53 13.81
C SER A 4 9.53 -15.95 13.52
N VAL A 5 8.83 -16.48 14.53
CA VAL A 5 7.39 -16.80 14.42
C VAL A 5 6.58 -15.54 14.12
N LYS A 6 6.95 -14.41 14.75
CA LYS A 6 6.32 -13.12 14.52
C LYS A 6 6.50 -12.65 13.07
N ASP A 7 7.72 -12.76 12.53
CA ASP A 7 8.00 -12.35 11.15
C ASP A 7 7.18 -13.14 10.14
N LYS A 8 7.04 -14.46 10.36
CA LYS A 8 6.20 -15.31 9.51
C LYS A 8 4.72 -14.91 9.57
N PHE A 9 4.23 -14.55 10.75
CA PHE A 9 2.87 -14.04 10.92
C PHE A 9 2.68 -12.68 10.22
N GLU A 10 3.67 -11.79 10.34
CA GLU A 10 3.63 -10.43 9.77
C GLU A 10 3.87 -10.36 8.26
N LEU A 11 4.28 -11.45 7.61
CA LEU A 11 4.30 -11.57 6.15
C LEU A 11 2.88 -11.68 5.55
N TRP A 12 1.90 -12.10 6.36
CA TRP A 12 0.52 -12.46 5.98
C TRP A 12 0.35 -13.60 4.98
N GLY A 13 1.29 -13.80 4.04
CA GLY A 13 1.24 -14.89 3.09
C GLY A 13 1.88 -16.17 3.63
N GLU A 14 1.35 -17.33 3.23
CA GLU A 14 1.84 -18.63 3.66
C GLU A 14 3.29 -18.91 3.19
N SER A 15 3.68 -18.36 2.03
CA SER A 15 4.97 -18.61 1.38
C SER A 15 5.76 -17.34 1.03
N GLY A 16 5.27 -16.16 1.40
CA GLY A 16 5.90 -14.89 1.05
C GLY A 16 5.11 -13.67 1.52
N PRO A 17 5.61 -12.45 1.23
CA PRO A 17 4.90 -11.22 1.60
C PRO A 17 3.57 -11.12 0.85
N TYR A 18 2.51 -10.79 1.58
CA TYR A 18 1.17 -10.57 1.04
C TYR A 18 0.74 -9.14 1.33
N SER A 19 0.18 -8.43 0.36
CA SER A 19 -0.21 -7.02 0.45
C SER A 19 -1.24 -6.75 -0.62
N GLN A 20 -2.01 -5.67 -0.49
CA GLN A 20 -3.09 -5.36 -1.42
C GLN A 20 -3.12 -3.90 -1.82
N VAL A 21 -3.68 -3.65 -3.00
CA VAL A 21 -3.98 -2.32 -3.52
C VAL A 21 -5.45 -2.29 -3.82
N ASN A 22 -6.16 -1.38 -3.16
CA ASN A 22 -7.59 -1.22 -3.24
C ASN A 22 -7.95 -0.05 -4.17
N LEU A 23 -9.06 -0.20 -4.88
CA LEU A 23 -9.77 0.89 -5.52
C LEU A 23 -11.10 1.04 -4.80
N ILE A 24 -11.27 2.15 -4.08
CA ILE A 24 -12.35 2.38 -3.12
C ILE A 24 -13.24 3.50 -3.66
N TRP A 25 -14.55 3.26 -3.60
CA TRP A 25 -15.58 4.27 -3.78
C TRP A 25 -16.04 4.76 -2.42
N GLN A 26 -15.97 6.07 -2.20
CA GLN A 26 -16.35 6.69 -0.94
C GLN A 26 -17.44 7.73 -1.16
N ASP A 27 -18.67 7.38 -0.84
CA ASP A 27 -19.78 8.33 -0.79
C ASP A 27 -19.74 9.12 0.53
N ARG A 28 -19.65 10.44 0.41
CA ARG A 28 -19.70 11.38 1.53
C ARG A 28 -21.10 11.97 1.58
N VAL A 29 -21.83 11.61 2.62
CA VAL A 29 -23.22 12.05 2.87
C VAL A 29 -23.20 13.34 3.69
N LEU A 30 -24.01 14.31 3.27
CA LEU A 30 -24.31 15.52 4.04
C LEU A 30 -25.83 15.64 4.14
N ASP A 31 -26.33 15.81 5.36
CA ASP A 31 -27.76 15.82 5.68
C ASP A 31 -28.48 14.55 5.17
N ASP A 32 -29.43 14.70 4.24
CA ASP A 32 -30.25 13.62 3.70
C ASP A 32 -29.81 13.13 2.32
N SER A 33 -28.62 13.53 1.84
CA SER A 33 -28.15 13.19 0.48
C SER A 33 -26.65 12.92 0.38
N VAL A 34 -26.26 12.17 -0.66
CA VAL A 34 -24.84 12.03 -1.04
C VAL A 34 -24.38 13.38 -1.58
N SER A 35 -23.44 14.00 -0.87
CA SER A 35 -22.85 15.28 -1.27
C SER A 35 -21.78 15.09 -2.34
N ARG A 36 -20.89 14.12 -2.15
CA ARG A 36 -19.75 13.87 -3.03
C ARG A 36 -19.35 12.40 -3.01
N THR A 37 -18.98 11.86 -4.16
CA THR A 37 -18.39 10.51 -4.27
C THR A 37 -16.92 10.64 -4.62
N PHE A 38 -16.03 10.04 -3.86
CA PHE A 38 -14.60 10.01 -4.14
C PHE A 38 -14.17 8.65 -4.64
N VAL A 39 -13.18 8.62 -5.53
CA VAL A 39 -12.42 7.43 -5.87
C VAL A 39 -11.06 7.51 -5.19
N ILE A 40 -10.69 6.47 -4.45
CA ILE A 40 -9.47 6.42 -3.64
C ILE A 40 -8.67 5.17 -4.04
N VAL A 41 -7.37 5.33 -4.22
CA VAL A 41 -6.43 4.22 -4.33
C VAL A 41 -5.69 4.10 -3.00
N GLU A 42 -5.85 2.97 -2.34
CA GLU A 42 -5.22 2.71 -1.04
C GLU A 42 -4.31 1.48 -1.14
N VAL A 43 -3.19 1.50 -0.44
CA VAL A 43 -2.23 0.40 -0.37
C VAL A 43 -2.18 -0.10 1.06
N GLU A 44 -2.39 -1.40 1.24
CA GLU A 44 -2.20 -2.08 2.52
C GLU A 44 -0.95 -2.98 2.43
N ILE A 45 0.08 -2.58 3.17
CA ILE A 45 1.40 -3.21 3.21
C ILE A 45 1.47 -4.07 4.47
N ASN A 46 1.89 -5.33 4.34
CA ASN A 46 2.08 -6.17 5.52
C ASN A 46 3.18 -5.60 6.44
N PRO A 47 3.05 -5.76 7.76
CA PRO A 47 3.98 -5.18 8.72
C PRO A 47 5.45 -5.55 8.46
N PHE A 48 5.72 -6.81 8.13
CA PHE A 48 7.09 -7.27 7.93
C PHE A 48 7.77 -6.56 6.76
N THR A 49 7.06 -6.44 5.63
CA THR A 49 7.53 -5.72 4.44
C THR A 49 7.78 -4.26 4.76
N PHE A 50 6.82 -3.60 5.43
CA PHE A 50 6.98 -2.21 5.81
C PHE A 50 8.23 -1.99 6.69
N HIS A 51 8.41 -2.79 7.74
CA HIS A 51 9.56 -2.67 8.64
C HIS A 51 10.88 -2.96 7.94
N LEU A 52 10.93 -3.98 7.10
CA LEU A 52 12.15 -4.34 6.39
C LEU A 52 12.55 -3.24 5.39
N ILE A 53 11.60 -2.70 4.62
CA ILE A 53 11.86 -1.61 3.69
C ILE A 53 12.27 -0.34 4.47
N LYS A 54 11.58 0.00 5.55
CA LYS A 54 11.92 1.15 6.40
C LYS A 54 13.31 1.02 7.01
N LYS A 55 13.72 -0.18 7.42
CA LYS A 55 15.06 -0.45 7.97
C LYS A 55 16.16 -0.32 6.91
N ASN A 56 15.86 -0.68 5.66
CA ASN A 56 16.80 -0.62 4.54
C ASN A 56 16.49 0.56 3.60
N ARG A 57 15.96 1.66 4.14
CA ARG A 57 15.46 2.79 3.35
C ARG A 57 16.53 3.41 2.43
N ASP A 58 17.80 3.35 2.84
CA ASP A 58 18.92 3.86 2.04
C ASP A 58 19.08 3.16 0.69
N GLU A 59 18.68 1.88 0.58
CA GLU A 59 18.67 1.13 -0.69
C GLU A 59 17.62 1.69 -1.67
N PHE A 60 16.63 2.44 -1.15
CA PHE A 60 15.50 2.99 -1.90
C PHE A 60 15.55 4.51 -2.02
N LYS A 61 16.67 5.18 -1.69
CA LYS A 61 16.76 6.66 -1.68
C LYS A 61 16.35 7.33 -3.00
N SER A 62 16.47 6.64 -4.13
CA SER A 62 16.07 7.12 -5.45
C SER A 62 14.68 6.65 -5.90
N ASP A 63 14.04 5.71 -5.20
CA ASP A 63 12.68 5.27 -5.50
C ASP A 63 11.68 6.15 -4.75
N VAL A 64 11.28 7.25 -5.39
CA VAL A 64 10.35 8.24 -4.83
C VAL A 64 9.04 7.60 -4.39
N MET A 65 8.54 6.62 -5.15
CA MET A 65 7.25 5.98 -4.87
C MET A 65 7.29 5.13 -3.61
N ILE A 66 8.34 4.33 -3.44
CA ILE A 66 8.53 3.55 -2.20
C ILE A 66 8.64 4.51 -1.00
N ASN A 67 9.42 5.59 -1.14
CA ASN A 67 9.57 6.56 -0.05
C ASN A 67 8.24 7.21 0.32
N GLN A 68 7.44 7.65 -0.66
CA GLN A 68 6.12 8.24 -0.40
C GLN A 68 5.18 7.27 0.32
N LEU A 69 5.12 5.99 -0.12
CA LEU A 69 4.31 4.99 0.57
C LEU A 69 4.79 4.79 2.02
N ILE A 70 6.10 4.73 2.26
CA ILE A 70 6.64 4.50 3.61
C ILE A 70 6.45 5.72 4.52
N ASP A 71 6.58 6.94 3.99
CA ASP A 71 6.46 8.18 4.77
C ASP A 71 5.02 8.47 5.20
N HIS A 72 4.04 8.07 4.39
CA HIS A 72 2.62 8.35 4.62
C HIS A 72 1.82 7.14 5.10
N ALA A 73 2.42 5.98 5.27
CA ALA A 73 1.69 4.82 5.76
C ALA A 73 1.41 4.90 7.27
N GLU A 74 0.17 4.60 7.63
CA GLU A 74 -0.30 4.54 9.00
C GLU A 74 -0.63 3.10 9.38
N TYR A 75 -0.24 2.68 10.59
CA TYR A 75 -0.58 1.34 11.06
C TYR A 75 -2.06 1.28 11.46
N ARG A 76 -2.88 0.53 10.70
CA ARG A 76 -4.33 0.35 10.95
C ARG A 76 -4.67 -1.00 11.61
N GLY A 77 -3.70 -1.62 12.28
CA GLY A 77 -3.89 -2.84 13.06
C GLY A 77 -3.55 -4.14 12.31
N PRO A 78 -3.60 -5.31 12.97
CA PRO A 78 -3.07 -6.56 12.42
C PRO A 78 -3.74 -7.03 11.13
N LYS A 79 -5.00 -6.65 10.92
CA LYS A 79 -5.80 -7.01 9.74
C LYS A 79 -5.43 -6.19 8.49
N TYR A 80 -5.03 -4.94 8.67
CA TYR A 80 -4.81 -3.97 7.58
C TYR A 80 -3.36 -3.53 7.44
N GLY A 81 -2.52 -3.79 8.45
CA GLY A 81 -1.09 -3.50 8.42
C GLY A 81 -0.83 -2.01 8.32
N TYR A 82 0.09 -1.63 7.44
CA TYR A 82 0.45 -0.25 7.16
C TYR A 82 -0.27 0.23 5.90
N VAL A 83 -1.04 1.31 6.04
CA VAL A 83 -1.97 1.75 5.02
C VAL A 83 -1.61 3.15 4.54
N ALA A 84 -1.47 3.32 3.22
CA ALA A 84 -1.17 4.61 2.60
C ALA A 84 -2.14 4.90 1.44
N SER A 85 -2.57 6.16 1.33
CA SER A 85 -3.32 6.63 0.17
C SER A 85 -2.35 6.98 -0.97
N ALA A 86 -2.55 6.39 -2.14
CA ALA A 86 -1.77 6.65 -3.34
C ALA A 86 -2.46 7.61 -4.32
N PHE A 87 -3.78 7.81 -4.15
CA PHE A 87 -4.58 8.72 -4.95
C PHE A 87 -5.94 8.95 -4.29
N GLU A 88 -6.47 10.16 -4.38
CA GLU A 88 -7.85 10.50 -4.02
C GLU A 88 -8.33 11.59 -4.98
N ALA A 89 -9.49 11.38 -5.60
CA ALA A 89 -10.13 12.40 -6.42
C ALA A 89 -11.65 12.39 -6.22
N TRP A 90 -12.24 13.58 -6.32
CA TRP A 90 -13.69 13.71 -6.42
C TRP A 90 -14.13 13.17 -7.78
N LEU A 91 -15.07 12.23 -7.78
CA LEU A 91 -15.68 11.69 -8.98
C LEU A 91 -16.76 12.63 -9.49
N ASN A 92 -16.34 13.70 -10.15
CA ASN A 92 -17.21 14.63 -10.86
C ASN A 92 -17.13 14.48 -12.39
N ASP A 93 -16.18 13.66 -12.88
CA ASP A 93 -16.03 13.29 -14.29
C ASP A 93 -15.40 11.90 -14.45
N GLU A 94 -15.41 11.37 -15.70
CA GLU A 94 -14.84 10.07 -16.04
C GLU A 94 -13.30 10.02 -15.97
N SER A 95 -12.63 11.18 -16.01
CA SER A 95 -11.17 11.24 -15.99
C SER A 95 -10.62 10.80 -14.63
N ALA A 96 -11.35 11.03 -13.54
CA ALA A 96 -10.97 10.60 -12.20
C ALA A 96 -10.80 9.07 -12.10
N LEU A 97 -11.64 8.28 -12.78
CA LEU A 97 -11.50 6.82 -12.81
C LEU A 97 -10.28 6.38 -13.61
N GLY A 98 -10.01 7.05 -14.74
CA GLY A 98 -8.82 6.79 -15.55
C GLY A 98 -7.54 7.05 -14.75
N GLN A 99 -7.48 8.17 -14.02
CA GLN A 99 -6.35 8.50 -13.14
C GLN A 99 -6.22 7.53 -11.97
N ALA A 100 -7.33 7.19 -11.31
CA ALA A 100 -7.32 6.20 -10.23
C ALA A 100 -6.75 4.85 -10.71
N GLU A 101 -7.10 4.38 -11.91
CA GLU A 101 -6.56 3.13 -12.45
C GLU A 101 -5.07 3.24 -12.81
N ILE A 102 -4.59 4.40 -13.24
CA ILE A 102 -3.16 4.66 -13.44
C ILE A 102 -2.41 4.57 -12.10
N HIS A 103 -2.89 5.27 -11.07
CA HIS A 103 -2.30 5.25 -9.74
C HIS A 103 -2.36 3.86 -9.09
N ARG A 104 -3.46 3.11 -9.29
CA ARG A 104 -3.60 1.72 -8.82
C ARG A 104 -2.53 0.81 -9.43
N ARG A 105 -2.27 0.95 -10.73
CA ARG A 105 -1.20 0.20 -11.43
C ARG A 105 0.18 0.55 -10.86
N TYR A 106 0.48 1.84 -10.70
CA TYR A 106 1.76 2.28 -10.13
C TYR A 106 1.97 1.82 -8.69
N ALA A 107 0.93 1.92 -7.86
CA ALA A 107 0.95 1.44 -6.49
C ALA A 107 1.24 -0.07 -6.44
N ARG A 108 0.55 -0.86 -7.27
CA ARG A 108 0.76 -2.32 -7.38
C ARG A 108 2.18 -2.66 -7.79
N GLU A 109 2.72 -2.01 -8.82
CA GLU A 109 4.10 -2.22 -9.26
C GLU A 109 5.11 -1.85 -8.17
N THR A 110 4.84 -0.80 -7.41
CA THR A 110 5.68 -0.36 -6.29
C THR A 110 5.71 -1.39 -5.17
N VAL A 111 4.54 -1.92 -4.77
CA VAL A 111 4.46 -3.02 -3.79
C VAL A 111 5.19 -4.27 -4.27
N ILE A 112 5.06 -4.62 -5.56
CA ILE A 112 5.80 -5.76 -6.14
C ILE A 112 7.32 -5.55 -6.02
N ARG A 113 7.83 -4.33 -6.24
CA ARG A 113 9.27 -4.03 -6.05
C ARG A 113 9.70 -4.21 -4.59
N MET A 114 8.89 -3.74 -3.65
CA MET A 114 9.13 -3.95 -2.21
C MET A 114 9.16 -5.45 -1.86
N HIS A 115 8.23 -6.23 -2.40
CA HIS A 115 8.18 -7.68 -2.18
C HIS A 115 9.38 -8.42 -2.77
N LYS A 116 9.85 -8.01 -3.96
CA LYS A 116 11.08 -8.59 -4.55
C LYS A 116 12.29 -8.43 -3.63
N PHE A 117 12.47 -7.22 -3.10
CA PHE A 117 13.53 -6.95 -2.13
C PHE A 117 13.40 -7.82 -0.87
N VAL A 118 12.19 -7.95 -0.33
CA VAL A 118 11.93 -8.84 0.81
C VAL A 118 12.36 -10.27 0.48
N LEU A 119 11.93 -10.81 -0.65
CA LEU A 119 12.26 -12.17 -1.07
C LEU A 119 13.76 -12.37 -1.29
N GLU A 120 14.48 -11.36 -1.77
CA GLU A 120 15.95 -11.39 -1.89
C GLU A 120 16.60 -11.47 -0.51
N LYS A 121 16.23 -10.61 0.44
CA LYS A 121 16.73 -10.65 1.82
C LYS A 121 16.38 -11.93 2.58
N LEU A 122 15.29 -12.61 2.21
CA LEU A 122 14.96 -13.91 2.80
C LEU A 122 15.91 -15.03 2.35
N LYS A 123 16.49 -14.93 1.14
CA LYS A 123 17.43 -15.91 0.58
C LYS A 123 18.87 -15.74 1.10
N GLU A 124 19.25 -14.54 1.54
CA GLU A 124 20.56 -14.23 2.17
C GLU A 124 20.73 -14.90 3.53
#